data_AF-A0A1X1WL62-F1
#
_entry.id   AF-A0A1X1WL62-F1
#
_cell.length_a   1.000
_cell.length_b   1.000
_cell.length_c   1.000
_cell.angle_alpha   90.00
_cell.angle_beta   90.00
_cell.angle_gamma   90.00
#
_symmetry.space_group_name_H-M   'P 1'
#
loop_
_entity.id
_entity.type
_entity.pdbx_description
1 polymer ?
#
loop_
_entity_poly.entity_id
_entity_poly.type
_entity_poly.pdbx_seq_one_letter_code
_entity_poly.pdbx_strand_id
1 'polypeptide(L)'
;MNVAMAKADKVKRHIDWPKLTFLGLILLGFAFYTEIAMGMEWRTVAGRIGPGYFPRLLGFLAIAITVVAMVRELVRRPAADAPVDAAEAAEEAAEPDLGRHPVALLGFVFAAAAFVGLFGILGAALSGILFLGATLWSLDREHHLRAVIVAIAVPVLLYLAFESGLNVGLPQGILPIG
;
A
#
# COMPACT_ATOMS: atom_id res chain seq x y z
N MET A 1 -35.43 -28.93 42.50
CA MET A 1 -35.63 -29.12 41.05
C MET A 1 -36.33 -27.87 40.52
N ASN A 2 -35.59 -26.90 39.97
CA ASN A 2 -36.18 -25.81 39.18
C ASN A 2 -35.10 -25.16 38.31
N VAL A 3 -35.11 -25.58 37.04
CA VAL A 3 -34.87 -24.83 35.80
C VAL A 3 -34.29 -23.42 35.98
N ALA A 4 -32.97 -23.33 36.17
CA ALA A 4 -32.20 -22.13 35.87
C ALA A 4 -31.10 -22.45 34.83
N MET A 5 -31.42 -23.37 33.92
CA MET A 5 -30.69 -23.50 32.67
C MET A 5 -31.32 -22.58 31.62
N ALA A 6 -30.44 -21.99 30.81
CA ALA A 6 -30.73 -21.38 29.52
C ALA A 6 -31.32 -19.96 29.54
N LYS A 7 -30.47 -18.98 29.85
CA LYS A 7 -30.35 -17.83 28.95
C LYS A 7 -28.89 -17.45 28.78
N ALA A 8 -28.18 -18.26 27.98
CA ALA A 8 -26.96 -17.79 27.36
C ALA A 8 -27.36 -16.60 26.50
N ASP A 9 -27.09 -15.39 26.98
CA ASP A 9 -27.19 -14.19 26.16
C ASP A 9 -26.31 -14.43 24.94
N LYS A 10 -26.95 -14.63 23.79
CA LYS A 10 -26.28 -14.60 22.50
C LYS A 10 -25.82 -13.16 22.31
N VAL A 11 -24.63 -12.85 22.80
CA VAL A 11 -23.91 -11.63 22.46
C VAL A 11 -23.84 -11.61 20.93
N LYS A 12 -24.65 -10.76 20.31
CA LYS A 12 -24.66 -10.62 18.85
C LYS A 12 -23.28 -10.10 18.46
N ARG A 13 -22.52 -10.91 17.71
CA ARG A 13 -21.25 -10.49 17.12
C ARG A 13 -21.54 -9.32 16.20
N HIS A 14 -21.09 -8.12 16.57
CA HIS A 14 -21.16 -6.96 15.69
C HIS A 14 -20.03 -7.12 14.68
N ILE A 15 -20.37 -7.64 13.50
CA ILE A 15 -19.43 -7.81 12.39
C ILE A 15 -19.50 -6.55 11.54
N ASP A 16 -18.36 -5.89 11.32
CA ASP A 16 -18.29 -4.74 10.41
C ASP A 16 -18.31 -5.22 8.95
N TRP A 17 -19.52 -5.37 8.42
CA TRP A 17 -19.77 -5.79 7.04
C TRP A 17 -19.14 -4.86 6.00
N PRO A 18 -19.22 -3.52 6.13
CA PRO A 18 -18.50 -2.59 5.25
C PRO A 18 -16.99 -2.87 5.22
N LYS A 19 -16.33 -2.98 6.37
CA LYS A 19 -14.89 -3.24 6.46
C LYS A 19 -14.51 -4.59 5.85
N LEU A 20 -15.29 -5.65 6.11
CA LEU A 20 -15.07 -6.96 5.49
C LEU A 20 -15.27 -6.93 3.97
N THR A 21 -16.26 -6.19 3.48
CA THR A 21 -16.50 -6.03 2.04
C THR A 21 -15.31 -5.33 1.39
N PHE A 22 -14.82 -4.25 2.01
CA PHE A 22 -13.64 -3.54 1.56
C PHE A 22 -12.39 -4.43 1.53
N LEU A 23 -12.11 -5.14 2.62
CA LEU A 23 -10.99 -6.10 2.70
C LEU A 23 -11.14 -7.22 1.67
N GLY A 24 -12.36 -7.72 1.44
CA GLY A 24 -12.65 -8.72 0.42
C GLY A 24 -12.38 -8.22 -1.01
N LEU A 25 -12.77 -6.98 -1.32
CA LEU A 25 -12.48 -6.34 -2.61
C LEU A 25 -10.97 -6.13 -2.80
N ILE A 26 -10.27 -5.66 -1.77
CA ILE A 26 -8.80 -5.51 -1.80
C ILE A 26 -8.12 -6.86 -2.00
N LEU A 27 -8.57 -7.90 -1.27
CA LEU A 27 -8.02 -9.25 -1.39
C LEU A 27 -8.18 -9.78 -2.81
N LEU A 28 -9.35 -9.58 -3.43
CA LEU A 28 -9.59 -9.93 -4.83
C LEU A 28 -8.65 -9.16 -5.77
N GLY A 29 -8.46 -7.87 -5.53
CA GLY A 29 -7.52 -7.04 -6.29
C GLY A 29 -6.08 -7.55 -6.21
N PHE A 30 -5.60 -7.88 -5.01
CA PHE A 30 -4.25 -8.45 -4.83
C PHE A 30 -4.13 -9.87 -5.40
N ALA A 31 -5.18 -10.69 -5.33
CA ALA A 31 -5.19 -11.99 -5.98
C ALA A 31 -5.05 -11.86 -7.50
N PHE A 32 -5.83 -10.96 -8.11
CA PHE A 32 -5.75 -10.67 -9.54
C PHE A 32 -4.38 -10.12 -9.95
N TYR A 33 -3.84 -9.17 -9.18
CA TYR A 33 -2.49 -8.64 -9.37
C TYR A 33 -1.43 -9.76 -9.31
N THR A 34 -1.52 -10.65 -8.32
CA THR A 34 -0.59 -11.77 -8.14
C THR A 34 -0.68 -12.77 -9.29
N GLU A 35 -1.89 -13.03 -9.79
CA GLU A 35 -2.10 -13.91 -10.95
C GLU A 35 -1.43 -13.35 -12.21
N ILE A 36 -1.59 -12.04 -12.49
CA ILE A 36 -0.85 -11.38 -13.58
C ILE A 36 0.66 -11.53 -13.36
N ALA A 37 1.12 -11.38 -12.11
CA ALA A 37 2.53 -11.55 -11.77
C ALA A 37 3.06 -12.97 -11.98
N MET A 38 2.21 -13.99 -11.85
CA MET A 38 2.58 -15.38 -12.11
C MET A 38 2.94 -15.63 -13.58
N GLY A 39 2.39 -14.86 -14.52
CA GLY A 39 2.71 -14.93 -15.94
C GLY A 39 4.07 -14.37 -16.36
N MET A 40 4.79 -13.66 -15.48
CA MET A 40 6.10 -13.08 -15.80
C MET A 40 7.26 -14.09 -15.63
N GLU A 41 8.47 -13.81 -16.10
CA GLU A 41 9.60 -14.71 -15.83
C GLU A 41 10.07 -14.60 -14.36
N TRP A 42 10.28 -15.75 -13.69
CA TRP A 42 10.83 -15.79 -12.32
C TRP A 42 12.34 -15.56 -12.29
N ARG A 43 13.05 -16.09 -13.29
CA ARG A 43 14.49 -15.90 -13.51
C ARG A 43 14.74 -15.60 -14.96
N THR A 44 15.77 -14.84 -15.24
CA THR A 44 16.26 -14.64 -16.61
C THR A 44 16.92 -15.93 -17.13
N VAL A 45 17.16 -15.99 -18.44
CA VAL A 45 17.91 -17.09 -19.08
C VAL A 45 19.30 -17.31 -18.45
N ALA A 46 19.92 -16.25 -17.93
CA ALA A 46 21.21 -16.30 -17.23
C ALA A 46 21.10 -16.75 -15.75
N GLY A 47 19.92 -17.17 -15.29
CA GLY A 47 19.68 -17.63 -13.91
C GLY A 47 19.57 -16.53 -12.87
N ARG A 48 19.58 -15.24 -13.26
CA ARG A 48 19.42 -14.08 -12.36
C ARG A 48 17.95 -13.89 -11.97
N ILE A 49 17.70 -13.11 -10.92
CA ILE A 49 16.33 -12.72 -10.53
C ILE A 49 15.66 -12.03 -11.73
N GLY A 50 14.47 -12.51 -12.09
CA GLY A 50 13.69 -11.98 -13.20
C GLY A 50 12.68 -10.91 -12.74
N PRO A 51 12.08 -10.18 -13.70
CA PRO A 51 11.18 -9.07 -13.42
C PRO A 51 9.91 -9.49 -12.68
N GLY A 52 9.51 -10.77 -12.78
CA GLY A 52 8.35 -11.30 -12.06
C GLY A 52 8.61 -11.64 -10.59
N TYR A 53 9.84 -11.56 -10.09
CA TYR A 53 10.12 -11.90 -8.68
C TYR A 53 9.46 -10.92 -7.71
N PHE A 54 9.71 -9.62 -7.90
CA PHE A 54 9.22 -8.59 -6.99
C PHE A 54 7.69 -8.47 -6.99
N PRO A 55 7.00 -8.43 -8.14
CA PRO A 55 5.53 -8.38 -8.17
C PRO A 55 4.87 -9.57 -7.47
N ARG A 56 5.42 -10.78 -7.59
CA ARG A 56 4.90 -11.95 -6.87
C ARG A 56 5.11 -11.83 -5.37
N LEU A 57 6.32 -11.47 -4.93
CA LEU A 57 6.62 -11.30 -3.52
C LEU A 57 5.68 -10.26 -2.89
N LEU A 58 5.49 -9.13 -3.55
CA LEU A 58 4.57 -8.08 -3.11
C LEU A 58 3.13 -8.59 -3.07
N GLY A 59 2.68 -9.28 -4.12
CA GLY A 59 1.34 -9.84 -4.22
C GLY A 59 1.03 -10.85 -3.11
N PHE A 60 1.92 -11.81 -2.87
CA PHE A 60 1.75 -12.80 -1.79
C PHE A 60 1.77 -12.16 -0.41
N LEU A 61 2.66 -11.20 -0.17
CA LEU A 61 2.72 -10.50 1.12
C LEU A 61 1.46 -9.69 1.36
N ALA A 62 0.97 -8.97 0.34
CA ALA A 62 -0.27 -8.20 0.41
C ALA A 62 -1.47 -9.10 0.70
N ILE A 63 -1.62 -10.22 -0.03
CA ILE A 63 -2.64 -11.24 0.22
C ILE A 63 -2.56 -11.73 1.67
N ALA A 64 -1.37 -12.10 2.16
CA ALA A 64 -1.19 -12.61 3.50
C ALA A 64 -1.62 -11.59 4.57
N ILE A 65 -1.20 -10.33 4.44
CA ILE A 65 -1.59 -9.25 5.35
C ILE A 65 -3.11 -9.03 5.32
N THR A 66 -3.72 -8.98 4.13
CA THR A 66 -5.17 -8.78 3.99
C THR A 66 -5.98 -9.94 4.58
N VAL A 67 -5.54 -11.19 4.37
CA VAL A 67 -6.16 -12.37 4.98
C VAL A 67 -6.05 -12.29 6.51
N VAL A 68 -4.88 -11.96 7.04
CA VAL A 68 -4.69 -11.79 8.49
C VAL A 68 -5.64 -10.71 9.04
N ALA A 69 -5.72 -9.55 8.39
CA ALA A 69 -6.63 -8.47 8.79
C ALA A 69 -8.11 -8.93 8.77
N MET A 70 -8.52 -9.62 7.72
CA MET A 70 -9.89 -10.15 7.58
C MET A 70 -10.22 -11.21 8.63
N VAL A 71 -9.27 -12.12 8.94
CA VAL A 71 -9.44 -13.12 9.99
C VAL A 71 -9.52 -12.45 11.37
N ARG A 72 -8.67 -11.45 11.65
CA ARG A 72 -8.73 -10.68 12.90
C ARG A 72 -10.11 -10.05 13.09
N GLU A 73 -10.67 -9.44 12.05
CA GLU A 73 -12.01 -8.85 12.07
C GLU A 73 -13.11 -9.90 12.33
N LEU A 74 -13.05 -11.07 11.68
CA LEU A 74 -14.03 -12.14 11.86
C LEU A 74 -13.98 -12.82 13.24
N VAL A 75 -12.78 -12.89 13.82
CA VAL A 75 -12.51 -13.54 15.12
C VAL A 75 -12.69 -12.57 16.29
N ARG A 76 -12.65 -11.24 16.04
CA ARG A 76 -12.88 -10.21 17.06
C ARG A 76 -14.21 -10.47 17.76
N ARG A 77 -14.14 -10.69 19.08
CA ARG A 77 -15.34 -10.82 19.91
C ARG A 77 -15.78 -9.41 20.29
N PRO A 78 -17.09 -9.10 20.29
CA PRO A 78 -17.58 -7.87 20.92
C PRO A 78 -17.37 -8.01 22.43
N ALA A 79 -16.19 -7.65 22.90
CA ALA A 79 -15.97 -7.42 24.30
C ALA A 79 -16.45 -6.00 24.57
N ALA A 80 -17.46 -5.87 25.42
CA ALA A 80 -17.99 -4.57 25.84
C ALA A 80 -16.93 -3.69 26.55
N ASP A 81 -15.74 -4.23 26.88
CA ASP A 81 -14.61 -3.51 27.47
C ASP A 81 -13.27 -4.20 27.16
N ALA A 82 -12.94 -4.45 25.88
CA ALA A 82 -11.54 -4.76 25.55
C ALA A 82 -10.75 -3.45 25.49
N PRO A 83 -9.59 -3.33 26.17
CA PRO A 83 -8.72 -2.18 25.96
C PRO A 83 -8.39 -2.14 24.47
N VAL A 84 -8.72 -1.01 23.83
CA VAL A 84 -8.36 -0.77 22.43
C VAL A 84 -6.86 -1.04 22.33
N ASP A 85 -6.49 -2.05 21.54
CA ASP A 85 -5.08 -2.38 21.31
C ASP A 85 -4.41 -1.08 20.84
N ALA A 86 -3.26 -0.72 21.40
CA ALA A 86 -2.57 0.52 21.02
C ALA A 86 -2.30 0.59 19.51
N ALA A 87 -2.21 -0.57 18.85
CA ALA A 87 -2.16 -0.68 17.39
C ALA A 87 -3.50 -0.36 16.69
N GLU A 88 -4.64 -0.78 17.25
CA GLU A 88 -5.97 -0.46 16.72
C GLU A 88 -6.37 0.98 17.01
N ALA A 89 -6.02 1.53 18.18
CA ALA A 89 -6.18 2.95 18.49
C ALA A 89 -5.29 3.82 17.60
N ALA A 90 -4.09 3.35 17.26
CA ALA A 90 -3.22 4.02 16.30
C ALA A 90 -3.74 3.91 14.86
N GLU A 91 -4.35 2.78 14.45
CA GLU A 91 -5.02 2.65 13.15
C GLU A 91 -6.27 3.54 13.05
N GLU A 92 -7.08 3.62 14.10
CA GLU A 92 -8.30 4.45 14.15
C GLU A 92 -7.95 5.95 14.26
N ALA A 93 -6.88 6.31 14.98
CA ALA A 93 -6.32 7.67 14.96
C ALA A 93 -5.56 8.00 13.66
N ALA A 94 -5.13 6.98 12.93
CA ALA A 94 -4.57 7.10 11.59
C ALA A 94 -5.62 6.90 10.49
N GLU A 95 -6.93 6.87 10.84
CA GLU A 95 -7.96 7.03 9.81
C GLU A 95 -7.61 8.31 9.05
N PRO A 96 -7.29 8.20 7.76
CA PRO A 96 -6.88 9.35 7.02
C PRO A 96 -8.10 10.27 6.97
N ASP A 97 -7.95 11.47 7.52
CA ASP A 97 -8.99 12.52 7.57
C ASP A 97 -9.22 13.05 6.14
N LEU A 98 -9.80 12.18 5.29
CA LEU A 98 -10.03 12.43 3.86
C LEU A 98 -10.96 13.63 3.64
N GLY A 99 -11.75 13.99 4.66
CA GLY A 99 -12.78 15.03 4.58
C GLY A 99 -12.29 16.45 4.84
N ARG A 100 -11.19 16.66 5.60
CA ARG A 100 -10.77 18.01 6.02
C ARG A 100 -9.92 18.78 5.02
N HIS A 101 -9.30 18.12 4.05
CA HIS A 101 -8.39 18.77 3.09
C HIS A 101 -8.65 18.34 1.63
N PRO A 102 -9.84 18.64 1.07
CA PRO A 102 -10.18 18.24 -0.29
C PRO A 102 -9.23 18.82 -1.35
N VAL A 103 -8.66 20.01 -1.09
CA VAL A 103 -7.67 20.63 -1.99
C VAL A 103 -6.34 19.87 -1.98
N ALA A 104 -5.90 19.39 -0.82
CA ALA A 104 -4.68 18.59 -0.72
C ALA A 104 -4.86 17.23 -1.41
N LEU A 105 -6.03 16.60 -1.24
CA LEU A 105 -6.39 15.37 -1.92
C LEU A 105 -6.42 15.56 -3.45
N LEU A 106 -7.07 16.61 -3.94
CA LEU A 106 -7.06 16.96 -5.37
C LEU A 106 -5.65 17.23 -5.89
N GLY A 107 -4.82 17.95 -5.13
CA GLY A 107 -3.42 18.20 -5.47
C GLY A 107 -2.60 16.91 -5.56
N PHE A 108 -2.80 15.98 -4.62
CA PHE A 108 -2.16 14.67 -4.64
C PHE A 108 -2.59 13.84 -5.86
N VAL A 109 -3.90 13.77 -6.13
CA VAL A 109 -4.45 13.04 -7.28
C VAL A 109 -3.91 13.62 -8.58
N PHE A 110 -3.85 14.94 -8.70
CA PHE A 110 -3.27 15.61 -9.86
C PHE A 110 -1.77 15.30 -10.00
N ALA A 111 -1.00 15.37 -8.91
CA ALA A 111 0.42 15.02 -8.91
C ALA A 111 0.64 13.55 -9.32
N ALA A 112 -0.21 12.63 -8.85
CA ALA A 112 -0.16 11.21 -9.23
C ALA A 112 -0.51 11.00 -10.71
N ALA A 113 -1.51 11.70 -11.24
CA ALA A 113 -1.84 11.65 -12.67
C ALA A 113 -0.70 12.21 -13.53
N ALA A 114 -0.11 13.33 -13.12
CA ALA A 114 1.05 13.92 -13.78
C ALA A 114 2.26 12.97 -13.75
N PHE A 115 2.50 12.31 -12.62
CA PHE A 115 3.53 11.27 -12.49
C PHE A 115 3.36 10.18 -13.56
N VAL A 116 2.16 9.61 -13.67
CA VAL A 116 1.85 8.56 -14.66
C VAL A 116 2.08 9.07 -16.09
N GLY A 117 1.60 10.28 -16.41
CA GLY A 117 1.77 10.87 -17.74
C GLY A 117 3.23 11.17 -18.10
N LEU A 118 4.03 11.58 -17.11
CA LEU A 118 5.44 11.91 -17.28
C LEU A 118 6.36 10.68 -17.19
N PHE A 119 5.88 9.55 -16.65
CA PHE A 119 6.70 8.36 -16.38
C PHE A 119 7.45 7.85 -17.63
N GLY A 120 6.76 7.80 -18.77
CA GLY A 120 7.36 7.36 -20.03
C GLY A 120 8.28 8.39 -20.69
N ILE A 121 8.06 9.68 -20.45
CA ILE A 121 8.81 10.78 -21.07
C ILE A 121 10.06 11.10 -20.25
N LEU A 122 9.87 11.40 -18.97
CA LEU A 122 10.95 11.79 -18.06
C LEU A 122 11.71 10.60 -17.50
N GLY A 123 11.12 9.40 -17.54
CA GLY A 123 11.70 8.21 -16.94
C GLY A 123 11.33 8.06 -15.48
N ALA A 124 11.57 6.87 -14.94
CA ALA A 124 11.09 6.46 -13.63
C ALA A 124 11.66 7.30 -12.47
N ALA A 125 12.97 7.60 -12.49
CA ALA A 125 13.58 8.36 -11.41
C ALA A 125 13.13 9.83 -11.42
N LEU A 126 13.22 10.53 -12.56
CA LEU A 126 12.84 11.94 -12.64
C LEU A 126 11.35 12.16 -12.35
N SER A 127 10.48 11.35 -12.94
CA SER A 127 9.05 11.43 -12.64
C SER A 127 8.79 11.19 -11.14
N GLY A 128 9.47 10.21 -10.54
CA GLY A 128 9.41 9.95 -9.11
C GLY A 128 9.90 11.11 -8.25
N ILE A 129 11.00 11.77 -8.64
CA ILE A 129 11.56 12.94 -7.94
C ILE A 129 10.57 14.10 -7.97
N LEU A 130 9.99 14.40 -9.13
CA LEU A 130 9.00 15.46 -9.27
C LEU A 130 7.73 15.16 -8.48
N PHE A 131 7.26 13.91 -8.52
CA PHE A 131 6.10 13.47 -7.77
C PHE A 131 6.31 13.59 -6.26
N LEU A 132 7.35 12.94 -5.71
CA LEU A 132 7.65 13.00 -4.29
C LEU A 132 7.98 14.44 -3.86
N GLY A 133 8.74 15.17 -4.67
CA GLY A 133 9.08 16.57 -4.43
C GLY A 133 7.85 17.45 -4.32
N ALA A 134 6.95 17.40 -5.29
CA ALA A 134 5.70 18.17 -5.26
C ALA A 134 4.82 17.79 -4.06
N THR A 135 4.76 16.50 -3.73
CA THR A 135 3.91 16.01 -2.65
C THR A 135 4.46 16.43 -1.29
N LEU A 136 5.76 16.20 -1.05
CA LEU A 136 6.41 16.57 0.21
C LEU A 136 6.52 18.08 0.37
N TRP A 137 6.72 18.84 -0.71
CA TRP A 137 6.72 20.30 -0.62
C TRP A 137 5.37 20.87 -0.18
N SER A 138 4.28 20.20 -0.59
CA SER A 138 2.92 20.58 -0.20
C SER A 138 2.60 20.17 1.24
N LEU A 139 2.99 18.95 1.65
CA LEU A 139 2.65 18.34 2.94
C LEU A 139 3.62 18.69 4.08
N ASP A 140 4.92 18.78 3.82
CA ASP A 140 5.97 19.05 4.81
C ASP A 140 6.55 20.46 4.62
N ARG A 141 5.73 21.46 4.96
CA ARG A 141 6.06 22.89 4.80
C ARG A 141 7.19 23.38 5.71
N GLU A 142 7.54 22.63 6.75
CA GLU A 142 8.51 23.06 7.76
C GLU A 142 9.93 22.57 7.44
N HIS A 143 10.09 21.45 6.69
CA HIS A 143 11.39 20.82 6.48
C HIS A 143 11.75 20.62 5.00
N HIS A 144 11.71 21.71 4.23
CA HIS A 144 12.00 21.68 2.78
C HIS A 144 13.33 20.99 2.41
N LEU A 145 14.39 21.14 3.21
CA LEU A 145 15.66 20.45 2.94
C LEU A 145 15.52 18.93 3.06
N ARG A 146 14.82 18.45 4.09
CA ARG A 146 14.56 17.02 4.28
C ARG A 146 13.65 16.49 3.18
N ALA A 147 12.63 17.25 2.80
CA ALA A 147 11.76 16.94 1.67
C ALA A 147 12.53 16.77 0.37
N VAL A 148 13.48 17.68 0.05
CA VAL A 148 14.33 17.57 -1.14
C VAL A 148 15.22 16.33 -1.09
N ILE A 149 15.88 16.07 0.04
CA ILE A 149 16.73 14.88 0.20
C ILE A 149 15.92 13.61 -0.02
N VAL A 150 14.74 13.49 0.61
CA VAL A 150 13.87 12.31 0.49
C VAL A 150 13.33 12.18 -0.94
N ALA A 151 12.91 13.29 -1.54
CA ALA A 151 12.40 13.30 -2.90
C ALA A 151 13.43 12.88 -3.95
N ILE A 152 14.72 13.07 -3.69
CA ILE A 152 15.79 12.62 -4.58
C ILE A 152 16.22 11.18 -4.23
N ALA A 153 16.54 10.95 -2.96
CA ALA A 153 17.13 9.69 -2.53
C ALA A 153 16.19 8.51 -2.75
N VAL A 154 14.91 8.65 -2.39
CA VAL A 154 13.95 7.52 -2.45
C VAL A 154 13.74 7.05 -3.89
N PRO A 155 13.37 7.90 -4.87
CA PRO A 155 13.20 7.45 -6.25
C PRO A 155 14.47 6.91 -6.88
N VAL A 156 15.63 7.53 -6.62
CA VAL A 156 16.91 7.08 -7.18
C VAL A 156 17.33 5.72 -6.62
N LEU A 157 17.26 5.54 -5.29
CA LEU A 157 17.58 4.25 -4.68
C LEU A 157 16.64 3.14 -5.13
N LEU A 158 15.35 3.45 -5.27
CA LEU A 158 14.35 2.50 -5.76
C LEU A 158 14.59 2.13 -7.23
N TYR A 159 14.93 3.13 -8.05
CA TYR A 159 15.33 2.94 -9.44
C TYR A 159 16.53 1.99 -9.56
N LEU A 160 17.60 2.25 -8.80
CA LEU A 160 18.79 1.41 -8.78
C LEU A 160 18.49 0.01 -8.25
N ALA A 161 17.66 -0.13 -7.23
CA ALA A 161 17.26 -1.44 -6.70
C ALA A 161 16.51 -2.29 -7.75
N PHE A 162 15.64 -1.66 -8.54
CA PHE A 162 14.92 -2.34 -9.61
C PHE A 162 15.80 -2.65 -10.82
N GLU A 163 16.59 -1.68 -11.28
CA GLU A 163 17.43 -1.84 -12.45
C GLU A 163 18.60 -2.80 -12.19
N SER A 164 19.38 -2.58 -11.13
CA SER A 164 20.59 -3.38 -10.85
C SER A 164 20.28 -4.65 -10.05
N GLY A 165 19.36 -4.58 -9.08
CA GLY A 165 19.04 -5.69 -8.20
C GLY A 165 18.09 -6.70 -8.83
N LEU A 166 17.01 -6.20 -9.44
CA LEU A 166 15.94 -7.02 -10.02
C LEU A 166 16.00 -7.13 -11.54
N ASN A 167 16.97 -6.45 -12.19
CA ASN A 167 17.18 -6.46 -13.63
C ASN A 167 15.92 -6.09 -14.43
N VAL A 168 15.16 -5.12 -13.90
CA VAL A 168 13.93 -4.59 -14.52
C VAL A 168 14.30 -3.43 -15.43
N GLY A 169 13.88 -3.49 -16.70
CA GLY A 169 14.03 -2.38 -17.63
C GLY A 169 13.06 -1.25 -17.34
N LEU A 170 13.42 -0.34 -16.44
CA LEU A 170 12.65 0.87 -16.17
C LEU A 170 12.86 1.92 -17.28
N PRO A 171 11.85 2.77 -17.56
CA PRO A 171 12.04 3.87 -18.51
C PRO A 171 13.13 4.82 -18.02
N GLN A 172 14.18 4.97 -18.84
CA GLN A 172 15.27 5.92 -18.61
C GLN A 172 14.80 7.37 -18.82
N GLY A 173 13.88 7.56 -19.77
CA GLY A 173 13.39 8.88 -20.16
C GLY A 173 14.48 9.77 -20.77
N ILE A 174 14.44 11.05 -20.45
CA ILE A 174 15.37 12.06 -21.02
C ILE A 174 16.75 12.12 -20.35
N LEU A 175 16.90 11.59 -19.13
CA LEU A 175 18.18 11.52 -18.44
C LEU A 175 18.63 10.06 -18.35
N PRO A 176 19.73 9.67 -19.02
CA PRO A 176 20.31 8.35 -18.83
C PRO A 176 21.04 8.33 -17.49
N ILE A 177 20.39 7.74 -16.48
CA ILE A 177 20.95 7.59 -15.12
C ILE A 177 21.47 6.17 -14.88
N GLY A 178 21.56 5.36 -15.93
CA GLY A 178 22.10 4.00 -15.97
C GLY A 178 23.05 3.79 -17.16
#